data_AF-A0A1C6U724-F1
#
_entry.id   AF-A0A1C6U724-F1
#
_cell.length_a   1.000
_cell.length_b   1.000
_cell.length_c   1.000
_cell.angle_alpha   90.00
_cell.angle_beta   90.00
_cell.angle_gamma   90.00
#
_symmetry.space_group_name_H-M   'P 1'
#
loop_
_entity.id
_entity.type
_entity.pdbx_description
1 polymer ?
#
loop_
_entity_poly.entity_id
_entity_poly.type
_entity_poly.pdbx_seq_one_letter_code
_entity_poly.pdbx_strand_id
1 'polypeptide(L)'
;MMAAGEGAVAAARALRNALAHLPREVAAEVLMDEFPWLGLLPEESLAQFVTDFVTATRISADLGEWSVLAQTVREWRATAAVYTDPRLVRELSEPLSEDHGPVPGPTEA
;
A
#
# COMPACT_ATOMS: atom_id res chain seq x y z
N MET A 1 18.94 -22.62 -3.30
CA MET A 1 18.20 -21.41 -2.89
C MET A 1 17.23 -21.02 -4.02
N MET A 2 16.22 -21.86 -4.29
CA MET A 2 15.17 -21.60 -5.30
C MET A 2 13.77 -22.00 -4.80
N ALA A 3 13.68 -23.04 -3.96
CA ALA A 3 12.42 -23.50 -3.37
C ALA A 3 11.66 -22.44 -2.54
N ALA A 4 12.37 -21.49 -1.91
CA ALA A 4 11.74 -20.38 -1.20
C ALA A 4 10.99 -19.42 -2.14
N GLY A 5 11.47 -19.25 -3.39
CA GLY A 5 10.82 -18.40 -4.39
C GLY A 5 9.57 -19.05 -4.97
N GLU A 6 9.62 -20.33 -5.33
CA GLU A 6 8.48 -21.06 -5.92
C GLU A 6 7.28 -21.13 -4.96
N GLY A 7 7.54 -21.45 -3.68
CA GLY A 7 6.48 -21.51 -2.67
C GLY A 7 5.81 -20.15 -2.46
N ALA A 8 6.59 -19.08 -2.47
CA ALA A 8 6.08 -17.74 -2.26
C ALA A 8 5.33 -17.19 -3.50
N VAL A 9 5.73 -17.57 -4.72
CA VAL A 9 4.97 -17.32 -5.94
C VAL A 9 3.63 -18.06 -5.91
N ALA A 10 3.62 -19.33 -5.52
CA ALA A 10 2.40 -20.11 -5.40
C ALA A 10 1.44 -19.50 -4.35
N ALA A 11 1.96 -19.11 -3.18
CA ALA A 11 1.19 -18.43 -2.14
C ALA A 11 0.62 -17.10 -2.62
N ALA A 12 1.42 -16.25 -3.28
CA ALA A 12 0.97 -14.97 -3.83
C ALA A 12 -0.13 -15.15 -4.89
N ARG A 13 -0.04 -16.18 -5.73
CA ARG A 13 -1.08 -16.52 -6.71
C ARG A 13 -2.36 -16.99 -6.03
N ALA A 14 -2.25 -17.85 -5.01
CA ALA A 14 -3.40 -18.32 -4.24
C ALA A 14 -4.09 -17.16 -3.50
N LEU A 15 -3.33 -16.30 -2.82
CA LEU A 15 -3.84 -15.12 -2.12
C LEU A 15 -4.53 -14.15 -3.09
N ARG A 16 -3.89 -13.80 -4.21
CA ARG A 16 -4.50 -12.96 -5.25
C ARG A 16 -5.79 -13.57 -5.78
N ASN A 17 -5.79 -14.88 -6.05
CA ASN A 17 -6.98 -15.56 -6.54
C ASN A 17 -8.10 -15.52 -5.49
N ALA A 18 -7.80 -15.74 -4.22
CA ALA A 18 -8.77 -15.62 -3.14
C ALA A 18 -9.35 -14.20 -3.06
N LEU A 19 -8.49 -13.18 -2.95
CA LEU A 19 -8.91 -11.77 -2.85
C LEU A 19 -9.74 -11.31 -4.06
N ALA A 20 -9.43 -11.79 -5.26
CA ALA A 20 -10.20 -11.45 -6.47
C ALA A 20 -11.62 -12.05 -6.50
N HIS A 21 -11.88 -13.09 -5.71
CA HIS A 21 -13.18 -13.76 -5.65
C HIS A 21 -13.97 -13.45 -4.37
N LEU A 22 -13.36 -12.76 -3.40
CA LEU A 22 -14.06 -12.28 -2.22
C LEU A 22 -14.82 -10.99 -2.56
N PRO A 23 -15.98 -10.75 -1.92
CA PRO A 23 -16.55 -9.40 -1.85
C PRO A 23 -15.50 -8.42 -1.31
N ARG A 24 -15.49 -7.18 -1.80
CA ARG A 24 -14.45 -6.19 -1.46
C ARG A 24 -14.39 -5.92 0.03
N GLU A 25 -15.54 -5.91 0.68
CA GLU A 25 -15.72 -5.65 2.10
C GLU A 25 -15.07 -6.76 2.92
N VAL A 26 -15.30 -8.02 2.54
CA VAL A 26 -14.70 -9.19 3.19
C VAL A 26 -13.19 -9.24 2.97
N ALA A 27 -12.71 -8.91 1.77
CA ALA A 27 -11.28 -8.82 1.48
C ALA A 27 -10.59 -7.76 2.36
N ALA A 28 -11.25 -6.62 2.56
CA ALA A 28 -10.76 -5.56 3.44
C ALA A 28 -10.77 -6.00 4.91
N GLU A 29 -11.84 -6.64 5.39
CA GLU A 29 -11.93 -7.19 6.76
C GLU A 29 -10.79 -8.16 7.06
N VAL A 30 -10.54 -9.13 6.18
CA VAL A 30 -9.43 -10.09 6.35
C VAL A 30 -8.08 -9.39 6.45
N LEU A 31 -7.85 -8.34 5.67
CA LEU A 31 -6.61 -7.57 5.75
C LEU A 31 -6.55 -6.68 7.00
N MET A 32 -7.67 -6.15 7.48
CA MET A 32 -7.74 -5.40 8.73
C MET A 32 -7.43 -6.27 9.96
N ASP A 33 -7.84 -7.54 9.95
CA ASP A 33 -7.50 -8.49 11.01
C ASP A 33 -5.98 -8.69 11.13
N GLU A 34 -5.29 -8.79 9.99
CA GLU A 34 -3.82 -8.92 9.94
C GLU A 34 -3.09 -7.59 10.16
N PHE A 35 -3.69 -6.47 9.73
CA PHE A 35 -3.14 -5.12 9.82
C PHE A 35 -4.12 -4.16 10.50
N PRO A 36 -4.24 -4.18 11.85
CA PRO A 36 -5.26 -3.39 12.56
C PRO A 36 -5.19 -1.88 12.32
N TRP A 37 -4.01 -1.35 11.95
CA TRP A 37 -3.82 0.06 11.62
C TRP A 37 -4.58 0.50 10.35
N LEU A 38 -5.05 -0.44 9.52
CA LEU A 38 -5.90 -0.15 8.37
C LEU A 38 -7.25 0.47 8.77
N GLY A 39 -7.74 0.21 9.99
CA GLY A 39 -8.95 0.83 10.51
C GLY A 39 -8.85 2.35 10.71
N LEU A 40 -7.65 2.93 10.56
CA LEU A 40 -7.44 4.38 10.56
C LEU A 40 -7.67 5.03 9.19
N LEU A 41 -7.71 4.23 8.11
CA LEU A 41 -7.87 4.74 6.76
C LEU A 41 -9.34 5.06 6.44
N PRO A 42 -9.62 6.12 5.66
CA PRO A 42 -10.90 6.29 5.00
C PRO A 42 -11.21 5.11 4.07
N GLU A 43 -12.50 4.86 3.82
CA GLU A 43 -12.98 3.73 3.00
C GLU A 43 -12.32 3.67 1.61
N GLU A 44 -12.21 4.81 0.92
CA GLU A 44 -11.56 4.89 -0.40
C GLU A 44 -10.07 4.53 -0.32
N SER A 45 -9.38 5.00 0.72
CA SER A 45 -7.97 4.68 0.95
C SER A 45 -7.76 3.21 1.29
N LEU A 46 -8.69 2.60 2.02
CA LEU A 46 -8.66 1.17 2.32
C LEU A 46 -8.79 0.34 1.03
N ALA A 47 -9.73 0.70 0.14
CA ALA A 47 -9.89 0.01 -1.15
C ALA A 47 -8.64 0.14 -2.03
N GLN A 48 -7.96 1.29 -1.99
CA GLN A 48 -6.70 1.50 -2.69
C GLN A 48 -5.56 0.65 -2.10
N PHE A 49 -5.45 0.59 -0.76
CA PHE A 49 -4.49 -0.29 -0.09
C PHE A 49 -4.62 -1.75 -0.55
N VAL A 50 -5.84 -2.30 -0.63
CA VAL A 50 -6.05 -3.69 -1.08
C VAL A 50 -5.50 -3.89 -2.50
N THR A 51 -5.74 -2.92 -3.39
CA THR A 51 -5.26 -2.97 -4.78
C THR A 51 -3.74 -2.93 -4.85
N ASP A 52 -3.12 -2.02 -4.10
CA ASP A 52 -1.65 -1.86 -4.06
C ASP A 52 -0.98 -3.08 -3.43
N PHE A 53 -1.55 -3.61 -2.35
CA PHE A 53 -1.05 -4.80 -1.66
C PHE A 53 -1.02 -6.03 -2.58
N VAL A 54 -2.10 -6.28 -3.33
CA VAL A 54 -2.17 -7.38 -4.30
C VAL A 54 -1.15 -7.19 -5.42
N THR A 55 -1.01 -5.96 -5.90
CA THR A 55 -0.06 -5.62 -6.98
C THR A 55 1.38 -5.81 -6.52
N ALA A 56 1.74 -5.29 -5.35
CA ALA A 56 3.06 -5.42 -4.76
C ALA A 56 3.42 -6.88 -4.46
N THR A 57 2.46 -7.66 -3.95
CA THR A 57 2.63 -9.11 -3.74
C THR A 57 2.96 -9.84 -5.05
N ARG A 58 2.27 -9.49 -6.14
CA ARG A 58 2.55 -10.08 -7.47
C ARG A 58 3.94 -9.71 -7.97
N ILE A 59 4.30 -8.43 -7.92
CA ILE A 59 5.62 -7.96 -8.36
C ILE A 59 6.73 -8.65 -7.54
N SER A 60 6.58 -8.69 -6.22
CA SER A 60 7.55 -9.33 -5.34
C SER A 60 7.71 -10.82 -5.61
N ALA A 61 6.60 -11.52 -5.82
CA ALA A 61 6.61 -12.93 -6.22
C ALA A 61 7.33 -13.14 -7.57
N ASP A 62 6.96 -12.37 -8.59
CA ASP A 62 7.52 -12.49 -9.95
C ASP A 62 9.03 -12.19 -9.97
N LEU A 63 9.51 -11.29 -9.10
CA LEU A 63 10.93 -10.95 -8.94
C LEU A 63 11.69 -11.84 -7.94
N GLY A 64 10.98 -12.66 -7.14
CA GLY A 64 11.56 -13.41 -6.04
C GLY A 64 12.11 -12.55 -4.89
N GLU A 65 11.69 -11.29 -4.80
CA GLU A 65 12.21 -10.28 -3.86
C GLU A 65 11.06 -9.50 -3.20
N TRP A 66 11.07 -9.40 -1.86
CA TRP A 66 9.91 -8.93 -1.08
C TRP A 66 9.97 -7.45 -0.71
N SER A 67 11.00 -6.74 -1.17
CA SER A 67 11.22 -5.32 -0.89
C SER A 67 10.05 -4.43 -1.33
N VAL A 68 9.42 -4.72 -2.47
CA VAL A 68 8.28 -3.96 -3.00
C VAL A 68 7.07 -4.08 -2.07
N LEU A 69 6.66 -5.31 -1.72
CA LEU A 69 5.57 -5.52 -0.76
C LEU A 69 5.85 -4.87 0.60
N ALA A 70 7.07 -5.04 1.11
CA ALA A 70 7.46 -4.45 2.38
C ALA A 70 7.41 -2.91 2.34
N GLN A 71 7.79 -2.31 1.22
CA GLN A 71 7.73 -0.86 1.03
C GLN A 71 6.27 -0.37 0.96
N THR A 72 5.42 -1.02 0.18
CA THR A 72 3.99 -0.68 0.09
C THR A 72 3.32 -0.71 1.47
N VAL A 73 3.58 -1.74 2.29
CA VAL A 73 3.02 -1.82 3.66
C VAL A 73 3.54 -0.67 4.53
N ARG A 74 4.82 -0.30 4.42
CA ARG A 74 5.40 0.82 5.18
C ARG A 74 4.77 2.16 4.81
N GLU A 75 4.62 2.42 3.52
CA GLU A 75 4.04 3.67 2.99
C GLU A 75 2.59 3.81 3.44
N TRP A 76 1.77 2.77 3.29
CA TRP A 76 0.38 2.80 3.71
C TRP A 76 0.20 2.94 5.22
N ARG A 77 1.11 2.36 6.02
CA ARG A 77 1.12 2.59 7.46
C ARG A 77 1.43 4.05 7.82
N ALA A 78 2.31 4.70 7.07
CA ALA A 78 2.58 6.13 7.24
C ALA A 78 1.35 6.98 6.86
N THR A 79 0.67 6.63 5.76
CA THR A 79 -0.61 7.24 5.37
C THR A 79 -1.67 7.08 6.46
N ALA A 80 -1.82 5.88 7.03
CA ALA A 80 -2.74 5.64 8.15
C ALA A 80 -2.41 6.48 9.39
N ALA A 81 -1.12 6.70 9.68
CA ALA A 81 -0.69 7.53 10.79
C ALA A 81 -1.12 9.00 10.61
N VAL A 82 -1.15 9.53 9.38
CA VAL A 82 -1.63 10.88 9.09
C VAL A 82 -3.08 11.06 9.55
N TYR A 83 -3.94 10.06 9.33
CA TYR A 83 -5.36 10.13 9.71
C TYR A 83 -5.62 10.12 11.22
N THR A 84 -4.58 9.92 12.04
CA THR A 84 -4.69 10.09 13.50
C THR A 84 -4.70 11.56 13.93
N ASP A 85 -4.30 12.49 13.05
CA ASP A 85 -4.32 13.94 13.29
C ASP A 85 -5.16 14.65 12.22
N PRO A 86 -6.41 15.05 12.52
CA PRO A 86 -7.28 15.77 11.59
C PRO A 86 -6.71 17.11 11.12
N ARG A 87 -5.82 17.75 11.90
CA ARG A 87 -5.17 18.99 11.47
C ARG A 87 -4.17 18.69 10.36
N LEU A 88 -3.36 17.64 10.53
CA LEU A 88 -2.40 17.19 9.52
C LEU A 88 -3.10 16.72 8.25
N VAL A 89 -4.21 15.97 8.37
CA VAL A 89 -5.03 15.58 7.21
C VAL A 89 -5.45 16.81 6.42
N ARG A 90 -5.98 17.83 7.10
CA ARG A 90 -6.41 19.07 6.47
C ARG A 90 -5.24 19.79 5.81
N GLU A 91 -4.12 19.97 6.50
CA GLU A 91 -2.93 20.63 5.96
C GLU A 91 -2.36 19.93 4.72
N LEU A 92 -2.41 18.59 4.66
CA LEU A 92 -1.94 17.80 3.52
C LEU A 92 -2.96 17.68 2.38
N SER A 93 -4.24 17.90 2.65
CA SER A 93 -5.32 17.79 1.66
C SER A 93 -5.73 19.14 1.06
N GLU A 94 -5.31 20.25 1.68
CA GLU A 94 -5.55 21.59 1.17
C GLU A 94 -4.82 21.79 -0.18
N PRO A 95 -5.48 22.36 -1.21
CA PRO A 95 -4.82 22.66 -2.48
C PRO A 95 -3.62 23.58 -2.27
N LEU A 96 -2.50 23.29 -2.94
CA LEU A 96 -1.37 24.22 -2.98
C LEU A 96 -1.80 25.51 -3.66
N SER A 97 -1.86 26.59 -2.90
CA SER A 97 -2.29 27.91 -3.39
C SER A 97 -1.15 28.73 -3.99
N GLU A 98 0.10 28.33 -3.75
CA GLU A 98 1.31 29.07 -4.13
C GLU A 98 2.28 28.17 -4.90
N ASP A 99 2.84 28.70 -5.98
CA ASP A 99 3.97 28.08 -6.67
C ASP A 99 5.23 28.33 -5.83
N HIS A 100 5.79 27.28 -5.23
CA HIS A 100 6.99 27.34 -4.40
C HIS A 100 8.29 27.55 -5.20
N GLY A 101 8.17 27.93 -6.48
CA GLY A 101 9.27 28.23 -7.38
C GLY A 101 9.77 26.98 -8.12
N PRO A 102 10.65 27.19 -9.12
CA PRO A 102 11.17 26.10 -9.94
C PRO A 102 12.03 25.14 -9.12
N VAL A 103 11.81 23.84 -9.29
CA VAL A 103 12.69 22.79 -8.75
C VAL A 103 14.03 22.84 -9.51
N PRO A 104 15.17 23.10 -8.83
CA PRO A 104 16.48 23.16 -9.49
C PRO A 104 16.82 21.84 -10.21
N GLY A 105 17.53 21.94 -11.33
CA GLY A 105 18.00 20.77 -12.04
C GLY A 105 18.97 19.92 -11.19
N PRO A 106 19.08 18.60 -11.42
CA PRO A 106 19.95 17.71 -10.62
C PRO A 106 21.44 18.11 -10.58
N THR A 107 21.89 18.92 -11.53
CA THR A 107 23.27 19.41 -11.67
C THR A 107 23.44 20.89 -11.29
N GLU A 108 22.41 21.54 -10.78
CA GLU A 108 22.41 22.99 -10.48
C GLU A 108 22.32 23.31 -8.98
N ALA A 109 22.37 22.31 -8.10
CA ALA A 109 22.33 22.46 -6.64
C ALA A 109 23.72 22.45 -5.98
#